data_AF-A0A4Q1DC36-F1
#
_entry.id   AF-A0A4Q1DC36-F1
#
_cell.length_a   1.000
_cell.length_b   1.000
_cell.length_c   1.000
_cell.angle_alpha   90.00
_cell.angle_beta   90.00
_cell.angle_gamma   90.00
#
_symmetry.space_group_name_H-M   'P 1'
#
loop_
_entity.id
_entity.type
_entity.pdbx_description
1 polymer ?
#
loop_
_entity_poly.entity_id
_entity_poly.type
_entity_poly.pdbx_seq_one_letter_code
_entity_poly.pdbx_strand_id
1 'polypeptide(L)'
;MELTQELFQKCRRISNAIQDFLLQTGMADARSTDVYDFLSRKGLVEKDRHAGLRFRSFLKELKESNLLYLIKQCSCVEKEHTLEWYFNPVHSNNNNIAHSSGKSIRQHRPVMDKQDIELLLNKEAPNVACLPVRNDKKYTPQELELKRYYPLAYEYWTDEELKIMSRVYALCKSVDTVASLLKRQPHVVKEKLTIKTSIG
;
A
#
# COMPACT_ATOMS: atom_id res chain seq x y z
N MET A 1 -7.16 -24.08 6.79
CA MET A 1 -7.69 -22.86 7.44
C MET A 1 -8.24 -21.96 6.34
N GLU A 2 -9.44 -21.39 6.51
CA GLU A 2 -10.00 -20.44 5.53
C GLU A 2 -9.69 -18.99 5.94
N LEU A 3 -9.49 -18.11 4.96
CA LEU A 3 -9.18 -16.71 5.20
C LEU A 3 -10.44 -15.96 5.64
N THR A 4 -10.67 -15.89 6.96
CA THR A 4 -11.73 -15.07 7.55
C THR A 4 -11.25 -13.66 7.88
N GLN A 5 -12.19 -12.71 8.00
CA GLN A 5 -11.88 -11.32 8.40
C GLN A 5 -11.22 -11.27 9.79
N GLU A 6 -11.68 -12.10 10.72
CA GLU A 6 -11.11 -12.19 12.08
C GLU A 6 -9.66 -12.70 12.04
N LEU A 7 -9.40 -13.76 11.26
CA LEU A 7 -8.05 -14.29 11.08
C LEU A 7 -7.13 -13.23 10.47
N PHE A 8 -7.59 -12.53 9.43
CA PHE A 8 -6.83 -11.47 8.79
C PHE A 8 -6.47 -10.34 9.77
N GLN A 9 -7.44 -9.88 10.57
CA GLN A 9 -7.21 -8.87 11.59
C GLN A 9 -6.23 -9.36 12.66
N LYS A 10 -6.36 -10.61 13.12
CA LYS A 10 -5.44 -11.23 14.07
C LYS A 10 -4.02 -11.27 13.53
N CYS A 11 -3.83 -11.77 12.30
CA CYS A 11 -2.53 -11.83 11.64
C CYS A 11 -1.91 -10.43 11.50
N ARG A 12 -2.70 -9.42 11.13
CA ARG A 12 -2.24 -8.03 11.00
C ARG A 12 -1.78 -7.45 12.34
N ARG A 13 -2.51 -7.69 13.42
CA ARG A 13 -2.13 -7.24 14.78
C ARG A 13 -0.83 -7.89 15.24
N ILE A 14 -0.69 -9.20 15.01
CA ILE A 14 0.54 -9.94 15.32
C ILE A 14 1.70 -9.40 14.49
N SER A 15 1.54 -9.30 13.18
CA SER A 15 2.55 -8.78 12.23
C SER A 15 3.08 -7.40 12.65
N ASN A 16 2.19 -6.46 12.98
CA ASN A 16 2.60 -5.14 13.47
C ASN A 16 3.36 -5.22 14.80
N ALA A 17 2.89 -6.02 15.75
CA ALA A 17 3.56 -6.16 17.03
C ALA A 17 4.96 -6.78 16.91
N ILE A 18 5.13 -7.76 16.02
CA ILE A 18 6.44 -8.35 15.72
C ILE A 18 7.35 -7.28 15.09
N GLN A 19 6.84 -6.49 14.15
CA GLN A 19 7.61 -5.40 13.54
C GLN A 19 8.08 -4.40 14.60
N ASP A 20 7.19 -3.95 15.48
CA ASP A 20 7.52 -3.01 16.56
C ASP A 20 8.62 -3.59 17.46
N PHE A 21 8.52 -4.86 17.83
CA PHE A 21 9.50 -5.54 18.67
C PHE A 21 10.88 -5.59 18.01
N LEU A 22 10.95 -6.00 16.74
CA LEU A 22 12.22 -6.12 16.01
C LEU A 22 12.88 -4.75 15.81
N LEU A 23 12.08 -3.70 15.54
CA LEU A 23 12.60 -2.33 15.43
C LEU A 23 13.08 -1.77 16.78
N GLN A 24 12.38 -2.05 17.88
CA GLN A 24 12.75 -1.58 19.21
C GLN A 24 14.01 -2.26 19.74
N THR A 25 14.16 -3.55 19.46
CA THR A 25 15.28 -4.35 19.97
C THR A 25 16.48 -4.35 19.04
N GLY A 26 16.28 -4.02 17.76
CA GLY A 26 17.32 -4.13 16.73
C GLY A 26 17.72 -5.59 16.42
N MET A 27 16.95 -6.58 16.90
CA MET A 27 17.26 -7.99 16.64
C MET A 27 16.98 -8.34 15.19
N ALA A 28 17.99 -8.92 14.53
CA ALA A 28 17.85 -9.69 13.30
C ALA A 28 17.79 -11.19 13.66
N ASP A 29 17.03 -11.96 12.90
CA ASP A 29 16.82 -13.40 13.09
C ASP A 29 16.28 -13.79 14.49
N ALA A 30 15.33 -13.02 15.02
CA ALA A 30 14.71 -13.33 16.31
C ALA A 30 14.00 -14.69 16.26
N ARG A 31 14.13 -15.49 17.31
CA ARG A 31 13.47 -16.80 17.40
C ARG A 31 12.02 -16.65 17.82
N SER A 32 11.23 -17.68 17.55
CA SER A 32 9.84 -17.76 18.07
C SER A 32 9.74 -17.56 19.58
N THR A 33 10.73 -17.98 20.37
CA THR A 33 10.77 -17.78 21.82
C THR A 33 10.90 -16.31 22.21
N ASP A 34 11.74 -15.57 21.50
CA ASP A 34 12.04 -14.15 21.80
C ASP A 34 10.82 -13.28 21.51
N VAL A 35 10.16 -13.56 20.39
CA VAL A 35 8.97 -12.84 19.95
C VAL A 35 7.73 -13.26 20.76
N TYR A 36 7.64 -14.53 21.15
CA TYR A 36 6.51 -15.06 21.93
C TYR A 36 6.35 -14.35 23.27
N ASP A 37 7.44 -14.13 24.00
CA ASP A 37 7.39 -13.45 25.30
C ASP A 37 6.81 -12.05 25.17
N PHE A 38 7.19 -11.32 24.12
CA PHE A 38 6.64 -10.01 23.83
C PHE A 38 5.16 -10.05 23.43
N LEU A 39 4.78 -10.96 22.52
CA LEU A 39 3.41 -11.10 22.04
C LEU A 39 2.44 -11.53 23.16
N SER A 40 2.89 -12.39 24.06
CA SER A 40 2.10 -12.86 25.19
C SER A 40 1.86 -11.75 26.23
N ARG A 41 2.84 -10.87 26.46
CA ARG A 41 2.67 -9.67 27.31
C ARG A 41 1.69 -8.68 26.71
N LYS A 42 1.65 -8.54 25.37
CA LYS A 42 0.66 -7.72 24.65
C LYS A 42 -0.73 -8.38 24.54
N GLY A 43 -0.92 -9.60 25.05
CA GLY A 43 -2.20 -10.32 24.96
C GLY A 43 -2.62 -10.69 23.54
N LEU A 44 -1.67 -10.76 22.60
CA LEU A 44 -1.94 -11.13 21.20
C LEU A 44 -1.88 -12.65 20.96
N VAL A 45 -1.19 -13.34 21.86
CA VAL A 45 -0.99 -14.79 21.84
C VAL A 45 -1.25 -15.31 23.25
N GLU A 46 -1.83 -16.50 23.33
CA GLU A 46 -2.13 -17.17 24.59
C GLU A 46 -0.85 -17.66 25.26
N LYS A 47 -0.75 -17.46 26.58
CA LYS A 47 0.37 -17.99 27.37
C LYS A 47 0.21 -19.49 27.53
N ASP A 48 1.15 -20.24 26.98
CA ASP A 48 1.30 -21.67 27.22
C ASP A 48 2.57 -21.98 28.03
N ARG A 49 2.58 -23.18 28.64
CA ARG A 49 3.71 -23.70 29.44
C ARG A 49 4.94 -24.06 28.62
N HIS A 50 4.85 -24.05 27.29
CA HIS A 50 5.87 -24.54 26.37
C HIS A 50 6.48 -23.43 25.53
N ALA A 51 6.46 -22.19 26.03
CA ALA A 51 7.04 -21.01 25.40
C ALA A 51 6.61 -20.85 23.92
N GLY A 52 5.30 -20.88 23.67
CA GLY A 52 4.72 -20.57 22.36
C GLY A 52 4.51 -21.79 21.47
N LEU A 53 4.13 -22.93 22.04
CA LEU A 53 3.65 -24.07 21.27
C LEU A 53 2.41 -23.70 20.45
N ARG A 54 1.41 -23.03 21.06
CA ARG A 54 0.19 -22.60 20.34
C ARG A 54 0.50 -21.59 19.25
N PHE A 55 1.47 -20.71 19.50
CA PHE A 55 1.94 -19.76 18.51
C PHE A 55 2.59 -20.46 17.31
N ARG A 56 3.46 -21.44 17.57
CA ARG A 56 4.10 -22.22 16.50
C ARG A 56 3.10 -23.07 15.73
N SER A 57 2.10 -23.66 16.38
CA SER A 57 1.01 -24.36 15.70
C SER A 57 0.21 -23.41 14.79
N PHE A 58 -0.10 -22.21 15.26
CA PHE A 58 -0.76 -21.18 14.46
C PHE A 58 0.07 -20.79 13.22
N LEU A 59 1.38 -20.61 13.35
CA LEU A 59 2.26 -20.34 12.21
C LEU A 59 2.32 -21.50 11.22
N LYS A 60 2.32 -22.75 11.73
CA LYS A 60 2.27 -23.95 10.91
C LYS A 60 0.97 -24.02 10.10
N GLU A 61 -0.18 -23.76 10.73
CA GLU A 61 -1.48 -23.70 10.03
C GLU A 61 -1.51 -22.62 8.95
N LEU A 62 -0.92 -21.45 9.22
CA LEU A 62 -0.78 -20.38 8.23
C LEU A 62 0.11 -20.79 7.06
N LYS A 63 1.21 -21.50 7.31
CA LYS A 63 2.09 -22.03 6.26
C LYS A 63 1.36 -23.07 5.41
N GLU A 64 0.71 -24.04 6.04
CA GLU A 64 -0.05 -25.10 5.35
C GLU A 64 -1.20 -24.53 4.51
N SER A 65 -1.78 -23.40 4.93
CA SER A 65 -2.86 -22.72 4.21
C SER A 65 -2.36 -21.64 3.23
N ASN A 66 -1.06 -21.52 2.98
CA ASN A 66 -0.45 -20.46 2.15
C ASN A 66 -0.80 -19.01 2.57
N LEU A 67 -1.06 -18.78 3.86
CA LEU A 67 -1.42 -17.48 4.44
C LEU A 67 -0.27 -16.84 5.23
N LEU A 68 0.92 -17.44 5.23
CA LEU A 68 2.08 -16.94 5.97
C LEU A 68 2.50 -15.52 5.54
N TYR A 69 2.18 -15.13 4.28
CA TYR A 69 2.43 -13.78 3.75
C TYR A 69 1.77 -12.65 4.56
N LEU A 70 0.77 -12.96 5.39
CA LEU A 70 0.13 -11.99 6.28
C LEU A 70 1.06 -11.51 7.40
N ILE A 71 2.08 -12.31 7.75
CA ILE A 71 3.11 -11.99 8.74
C ILE A 71 4.44 -11.89 8.01
N LYS A 72 4.68 -10.74 7.38
CA LYS A 72 5.82 -10.50 6.47
C LYS A 72 7.19 -10.71 7.11
N GLN A 73 7.28 -10.55 8.43
CA GLN A 73 8.50 -10.72 9.21
C GLN A 73 8.86 -12.20 9.41
N CYS A 74 7.90 -13.10 9.22
CA CYS A 74 8.03 -14.51 9.57
C CYS A 74 8.62 -15.32 8.41
N SER A 75 9.71 -16.05 8.69
CA SER A 75 10.26 -17.09 7.83
C SER A 75 10.34 -18.41 8.58
N CYS A 76 10.36 -19.52 7.84
CA CYS A 76 10.58 -20.84 8.39
C CYS A 76 11.72 -21.54 7.68
N VAL A 77 12.55 -22.25 8.45
CA VAL A 77 13.58 -23.14 7.93
C VAL A 77 13.22 -24.55 8.38
N GLU A 78 13.25 -25.49 7.44
CA GLU A 78 13.02 -26.90 7.73
C GLU A 78 14.37 -27.58 8.00
N LYS A 79 14.49 -28.21 9.18
CA LYS A 79 15.72 -28.87 9.62
C LYS A 79 15.37 -30.20 10.27
N GLU A 80 15.87 -31.30 9.72
CA GLU A 80 15.79 -32.64 10.32
C GLU A 80 14.39 -32.97 10.91
N HIS A 81 13.33 -32.73 10.11
CA HIS A 81 11.91 -32.94 10.47
C HIS A 81 11.29 -31.95 11.48
N THR A 82 12.00 -30.88 11.82
CA THR A 82 11.47 -29.79 12.65
C THR A 82 11.43 -28.47 11.87
N LEU A 83 10.40 -27.66 12.15
CA LEU A 83 10.28 -26.32 11.60
C LEU A 83 10.80 -25.31 12.63
N GLU A 84 11.87 -24.62 12.26
CA GLU A 84 12.39 -23.49 13.01
C GLU A 84 11.82 -22.19 12.43
N TRP A 85 11.37 -21.31 13.31
CA TRP A 85 10.72 -20.04 12.96
C TRP A 85 11.62 -18.87 13.31
N TYR A 86 11.87 -18.03 12.32
CA TYR A 86 12.72 -16.85 12.41
C TYR A 86 11.93 -15.60 12.05
N PHE A 87 12.26 -14.50 12.70
CA PHE A 87 11.60 -13.21 12.51
C PHE A 87 12.60 -12.13 12.19
N ASN A 88 12.41 -11.50 11.03
CA ASN A 88 13.29 -10.46 10.52
C ASN A 88 12.53 -9.15 10.31
N PRO A 89 13.13 -8.00 10.69
CA PRO A 89 12.49 -6.71 10.49
C PRO A 89 12.29 -6.49 8.99
N VAL A 90 11.05 -6.17 8.61
CA VAL A 90 10.77 -5.77 7.24
C VAL A 90 11.20 -4.31 7.13
N HIS A 91 12.41 -4.09 6.66
CA HIS A 91 12.79 -2.77 6.17
C HIS A 91 11.97 -2.52 4.91
N SER A 92 11.23 -1.41 4.87
CA SER A 92 10.52 -0.99 3.66
C SER A 92 11.50 -0.55 2.58
N ASN A 93 12.34 -1.47 2.10
CA ASN A 93 12.77 -1.46 0.73
C ASN A 93 11.63 -2.06 -0.07
N ASN A 94 11.09 -1.27 -0.99
CA ASN A 94 9.98 -1.58 -1.88
C ASN A 94 10.23 -2.75 -2.85
N ASN A 95 10.88 -3.84 -2.44
CA ASN A 95 11.15 -4.98 -3.31
C ASN A 95 10.81 -6.29 -2.62
N ASN A 96 9.97 -7.07 -3.31
CA ASN A 96 9.67 -8.49 -3.09
C ASN A 96 8.46 -8.81 -2.20
N ILE A 97 7.27 -8.59 -2.76
CA ILE A 97 6.24 -9.64 -2.69
C ILE A 97 6.22 -10.32 -4.06
N ALA A 98 6.99 -11.39 -4.17
CA ALA A 98 6.89 -12.33 -5.27
C ALA A 98 5.65 -13.21 -5.04
N HIS A 99 4.51 -12.80 -5.61
CA HIS A 99 3.49 -13.75 -6.06
C HIS A 99 2.77 -13.17 -7.27
N SER A 100 2.79 -13.96 -8.35
CA SER A 100 1.95 -13.92 -9.56
C SER A 100 1.97 -12.65 -10.43
N SER A 101 2.68 -12.77 -11.57
CA SER A 101 2.27 -12.30 -12.91
C SER A 101 1.43 -11.02 -12.96
N GLY A 102 2.09 -9.88 -12.78
CA GLY A 102 1.56 -8.57 -13.13
C GLY A 102 2.71 -7.69 -13.60
N LYS A 103 2.61 -7.13 -14.80
CA LYS A 103 3.63 -6.28 -15.43
C LYS A 103 4.22 -5.30 -14.41
N SER A 104 5.54 -5.37 -14.22
CA SER A 104 6.32 -4.47 -13.37
C SER A 104 6.02 -3.02 -13.74
N ILE A 105 5.23 -2.34 -12.90
CA ILE A 105 5.06 -0.89 -12.96
C ILE A 105 6.34 -0.33 -12.36
N ARG A 106 7.29 0.03 -13.23
CA ARG A 106 8.45 0.83 -12.86
C ARG A 106 7.95 2.00 -12.03
N GLN A 107 8.35 2.09 -10.76
CA GLN A 107 8.08 3.27 -9.95
C GLN A 107 8.80 4.44 -10.66
N HIS A 108 8.01 5.27 -11.34
CA HIS A 108 8.53 6.43 -12.04
C HIS A 108 8.98 7.43 -10.99
N ARG A 109 10.29 7.46 -10.74
CA ARG A 109 10.92 8.61 -10.10
C ARG A 109 10.64 9.82 -11.00
N PRO A 110 10.12 10.94 -10.47
CA PRO A 110 10.00 12.14 -11.27
C PRO A 110 11.38 12.51 -11.81
N VAL A 111 11.44 12.76 -13.13
CA VAL A 111 12.68 13.07 -13.85
C VAL A 111 13.18 14.48 -13.51
N MET A 112 12.28 15.33 -13.01
CA MET A 112 12.55 16.73 -12.66
C MET A 112 12.69 16.93 -11.15
N ASP A 113 13.46 17.96 -10.80
CA ASP A 113 13.59 18.40 -9.42
C ASP A 113 12.25 18.92 -8.87
N LYS A 114 12.06 18.80 -7.55
CA LYS A 114 10.78 19.12 -6.90
C LYS A 114 10.38 20.58 -7.08
N GLN A 115 11.36 21.49 -7.15
CA GLN A 115 11.12 22.92 -7.28
C GLN A 115 10.52 23.28 -8.65
N ASP A 116 11.01 22.65 -9.72
CA ASP A 116 10.49 22.89 -11.06
C ASP A 116 9.07 22.33 -11.23
N ILE A 117 8.78 21.21 -10.57
CA ILE A 117 7.43 20.64 -10.53
C ILE A 117 6.48 21.64 -9.85
N GLU A 118 6.88 22.23 -8.72
CA GLU A 118 6.06 23.20 -7.99
C GLU A 118 5.80 24.49 -8.80
N LEU A 119 6.81 25.00 -9.50
CA LEU A 119 6.66 26.13 -10.43
C LEU A 119 5.65 25.83 -11.56
N LEU A 120 5.72 24.63 -12.14
CA LEU A 120 4.75 24.19 -13.15
C LEU A 120 3.34 24.07 -12.57
N LEU A 121 3.21 23.50 -11.38
CA LEU A 121 1.93 23.39 -10.68
C LEU A 121 1.31 24.77 -10.44
N ASN A 122 2.11 25.73 -9.95
CA ASN A 122 1.65 27.09 -9.70
C ASN A 122 1.25 27.84 -10.98
N LYS A 123 1.93 27.58 -12.11
CA LYS A 123 1.58 28.15 -13.41
C LYS A 123 0.26 27.61 -13.96
N GLU A 124 -0.01 26.32 -13.76
CA GLU A 124 -1.19 25.66 -14.33
C GLU A 124 -2.40 25.63 -13.39
N ALA A 125 -2.20 25.86 -12.09
CA ALA A 125 -3.25 26.00 -11.09
C ALA A 125 -4.40 26.96 -11.47
N PRO A 126 -4.15 28.18 -11.99
CA PRO A 126 -5.24 29.08 -12.40
C PRO A 126 -6.07 28.52 -13.57
N ASN A 127 -5.44 27.79 -14.50
CA ASN A 127 -6.15 27.18 -15.63
C ASN A 127 -7.08 26.06 -15.16
N VAL A 128 -6.66 25.28 -14.16
CA VAL A 128 -7.48 24.22 -13.55
C VAL A 128 -8.62 24.81 -12.70
N ALA A 129 -8.38 25.94 -12.04
CA ALA A 129 -9.41 26.60 -11.23
C ALA A 129 -10.58 27.15 -12.05
N CYS A 130 -10.35 27.49 -13.33
CA CYS A 130 -11.38 27.95 -14.26
C CYS A 130 -12.21 26.82 -14.88
N LEU A 131 -11.96 25.56 -14.54
CA LEU A 131 -12.70 24.43 -15.11
C LEU A 131 -14.16 24.43 -14.63
N PRO A 132 -15.11 24.11 -15.52
CA PRO A 132 -16.52 24.11 -15.19
C PRO A 132 -16.83 23.03 -14.14
N VAL A 133 -17.49 23.44 -13.05
CA VAL A 133 -17.97 22.54 -11.98
C VAL A 133 -19.49 22.43 -12.09
N ARG A 134 -20.03 21.20 -12.08
CA ARG A 134 -21.48 20.98 -12.07
C ARG A 134 -22.10 21.28 -10.71
N ASN A 135 -23.33 21.78 -10.72
CA ASN A 135 -24.09 22.07 -9.49
C ASN A 135 -24.36 20.80 -8.67
N ASP A 136 -24.14 20.89 -7.36
CA ASP A 136 -24.10 19.80 -6.39
C ASP A 136 -25.43 19.05 -6.12
N LYS A 137 -26.54 19.47 -6.75
CA LYS A 137 -27.90 19.01 -6.42
C LYS A 137 -28.22 17.55 -6.83
N LYS A 138 -27.26 16.82 -7.41
CA LYS A 138 -27.46 15.45 -7.93
C LYS A 138 -26.54 14.39 -7.31
N TYR A 139 -25.66 14.77 -6.39
CA TYR A 139 -24.71 13.81 -5.82
C TYR A 139 -25.30 13.04 -4.64
N THR A 140 -25.00 11.75 -4.61
CA THR A 140 -25.23 10.88 -3.45
C THR A 140 -24.29 11.26 -2.30
N PRO A 141 -24.61 10.89 -1.04
CA PRO A 141 -23.73 11.16 0.10
C PRO A 141 -22.30 10.63 -0.06
N GLN A 142 -22.13 9.47 -0.73
CA GLN A 142 -20.82 8.88 -1.01
C GLN A 142 -20.01 9.71 -2.01
N GLU A 143 -20.67 10.23 -3.05
CA GLU A 143 -20.03 11.11 -4.05
C GLU A 143 -19.64 12.46 -3.43
N LEU A 144 -20.46 12.99 -2.52
CA LEU A 144 -20.14 14.21 -1.77
C LEU A 144 -18.92 14.03 -0.86
N GLU A 145 -18.80 12.89 -0.19
CA GLU A 145 -17.61 12.57 0.62
C GLU A 145 -16.34 12.52 -0.26
N LEU A 146 -16.44 11.91 -1.45
CA LEU A 146 -15.32 11.88 -2.38
C LEU A 146 -14.95 13.26 -2.93
N LYS A 147 -15.95 14.11 -3.23
CA LYS A 147 -15.72 15.50 -3.68
C LYS A 147 -15.01 16.38 -2.66
N ARG A 148 -15.01 16.03 -1.36
CA ARG A 148 -14.20 16.72 -0.34
C ARG A 148 -12.70 16.62 -0.62
N TYR A 149 -12.27 15.45 -1.08
CA TYR A 149 -10.86 15.18 -1.38
C TYR A 149 -10.51 15.49 -2.83
N TYR A 150 -11.48 15.30 -3.74
CA TYR A 150 -11.32 15.49 -5.16
C TYR A 150 -12.47 16.33 -5.73
N PRO A 151 -12.41 17.66 -5.63
CA PRO A 151 -13.47 18.56 -6.09
C PRO A 151 -13.93 18.34 -7.54
N LEU A 152 -13.03 17.90 -8.42
CA LEU A 152 -13.33 17.59 -9.83
C LEU A 152 -13.67 16.11 -10.05
N ALA A 153 -13.94 15.34 -8.98
CA ALA A 153 -14.49 14.01 -9.09
C ALA A 153 -15.86 14.07 -9.80
N TYR A 154 -16.05 13.17 -10.76
CA TYR A 154 -17.25 13.05 -11.60
C TYR A 154 -17.50 14.20 -12.59
N GLU A 155 -16.61 15.19 -12.69
CA GLU A 155 -16.67 16.19 -13.75
C GLU A 155 -16.20 15.61 -15.09
N TYR A 156 -16.76 16.09 -16.19
CA TYR A 156 -16.27 15.70 -17.51
C TYR A 156 -14.85 16.20 -17.75
N TRP A 157 -14.12 15.48 -18.58
CA TRP A 157 -12.80 15.90 -19.01
C TRP A 157 -12.94 16.92 -20.12
N THR A 158 -12.37 18.11 -19.94
CA THR A 158 -12.27 19.10 -21.02
C THR A 158 -11.01 18.85 -21.85
N ASP A 159 -11.01 19.30 -23.10
CA ASP A 159 -9.83 19.17 -23.96
C ASP A 159 -8.63 19.94 -23.39
N GLU A 160 -8.86 21.05 -22.70
CA GLU A 160 -7.83 21.83 -22.01
C GLU A 160 -7.23 21.05 -20.83
N GLU A 161 -8.08 20.43 -20.00
CA GLU A 161 -7.65 19.58 -18.91
C GLU A 161 -6.80 18.41 -19.42
N LEU A 162 -7.22 17.79 -20.52
CA LEU A 162 -6.49 16.71 -21.17
C LEU A 162 -5.14 17.18 -21.75
N LYS A 163 -5.02 18.42 -22.23
CA LYS A 163 -3.75 19.00 -22.69
C LYS A 163 -2.80 19.26 -21.52
N ILE A 164 -3.30 19.86 -20.42
CA ILE A 164 -2.53 20.10 -19.20
C ILE A 164 -2.04 18.77 -18.63
N MET A 165 -2.94 17.79 -18.51
CA MET A 165 -2.64 16.44 -18.02
C MET A 165 -1.49 15.81 -18.82
N SER A 166 -1.58 15.80 -20.16
CA SER A 166 -0.55 15.21 -21.02
C SER A 166 0.79 15.94 -20.91
N ARG A 167 0.79 17.28 -20.86
CA ARG A 167 2.02 18.09 -20.74
C ARG A 167 2.70 17.89 -19.38
N VAL A 168 1.95 17.95 -18.29
CA VAL A 168 2.49 17.76 -16.95
C VAL A 168 2.98 16.33 -16.78
N TYR A 169 2.22 15.34 -17.27
CA TYR A 169 2.67 13.94 -17.24
C TYR A 169 3.93 13.70 -18.07
N ALA A 170 4.06 14.35 -19.24
CA ALA A 170 5.27 14.23 -20.05
C ALA A 170 6.53 14.70 -19.31
N LEU A 171 6.38 15.71 -18.44
CA LEU A 171 7.47 16.31 -17.66
C LEU A 171 7.76 15.55 -16.36
N CYS A 172 6.75 15.33 -15.52
CA CYS A 172 6.95 14.71 -14.21
C CYS A 172 6.94 13.18 -14.24
N LYS A 173 6.36 12.56 -15.27
CA LYS A 173 6.11 11.10 -15.37
C LYS A 173 5.43 10.49 -14.14
N SER A 174 4.76 11.32 -13.33
CA SER A 174 4.14 10.95 -12.07
C SER A 174 2.64 11.15 -12.18
N VAL A 175 1.87 10.07 -12.01
CA VAL A 175 0.40 10.13 -12.03
C VAL A 175 -0.13 10.89 -10.82
N ASP A 176 0.49 10.68 -9.65
CA ASP A 176 0.03 11.30 -8.40
C ASP A 176 0.17 12.82 -8.42
N THR A 177 1.25 13.32 -9.03
CA THR A 177 1.48 14.76 -9.20
C THR A 177 0.43 15.38 -10.11
N VAL A 178 0.11 14.71 -11.22
CA VAL A 178 -0.93 15.16 -12.16
C VAL A 178 -2.31 15.10 -11.52
N ALA A 179 -2.60 14.04 -10.76
CA ALA A 179 -3.85 13.87 -10.04
C ALA A 179 -4.06 14.96 -8.97
N SER A 180 -3.00 15.30 -8.24
CA SER A 180 -3.01 16.40 -7.28
C SER A 180 -3.27 17.75 -7.96
N LEU A 181 -2.65 18.02 -9.11
CA LEU A 181 -2.88 19.25 -9.86
C LEU A 181 -4.34 19.38 -10.30
N LEU A 182 -4.86 18.30 -10.90
CA LEU A 182 -6.22 18.26 -11.44
C LEU A 182 -7.27 18.02 -10.35
N LYS A 183 -6.88 17.88 -9.07
CA LYS A 183 -7.79 17.58 -7.96
C LYS A 183 -8.72 16.39 -8.27
N ARG A 184 -8.16 15.36 -8.94
CA ARG A 184 -8.85 14.12 -9.33
C ARG A 184 -8.18 12.91 -8.71
N GLN A 185 -8.89 11.79 -8.70
CA GLN A 185 -8.35 10.53 -8.20
C GLN A 185 -7.20 9.99 -9.09
N PRO A 186 -6.10 9.48 -8.51
CA PRO A 186 -4.96 8.97 -9.29
C PRO A 186 -5.30 7.87 -10.29
N HIS A 187 -6.19 6.94 -9.92
CA HIS A 187 -6.55 5.82 -10.82
C HIS A 187 -7.30 6.31 -12.07
N VAL A 188 -8.18 7.30 -11.95
CA VAL A 188 -8.92 7.89 -13.08
C VAL A 188 -7.97 8.60 -14.05
N VAL A 189 -6.98 9.33 -13.51
CA VAL A 189 -5.93 9.98 -14.32
C VAL A 189 -5.10 8.93 -15.06
N LYS A 190 -4.73 7.84 -14.38
CA LYS A 190 -3.98 6.73 -14.98
C LYS A 190 -4.75 6.09 -16.14
N GLU A 191 -6.03 5.81 -15.96
CA GLU A 191 -6.88 5.25 -17.02
C GLU A 191 -6.90 6.16 -18.25
N LYS A 192 -7.08 7.48 -18.04
CA LYS A 192 -7.11 8.46 -19.13
C LYS A 192 -5.79 8.60 -19.87
N LEU A 193 -4.67 8.55 -19.15
CA LEU A 193 -3.34 8.53 -19.77
C LEU A 193 -3.12 7.25 -20.59
N THR A 194 -3.59 6.09 -20.08
CA THR A 194 -3.42 4.79 -20.75
C THR A 194 -4.21 4.71 -22.07
N ILE A 195 -5.46 5.20 -22.07
CA ILE A 195 -6.34 5.22 -23.26
C ILE A 195 -5.70 6.05 -24.40
N LYS A 196 -5.07 7.19 -24.09
CA LYS A 196 -4.42 8.03 -25.11
C LYS A 196 -3.22 7.34 -25.76
N THR A 197 -2.45 6.55 -25.02
CA THR A 197 -1.30 5.80 -25.56
C THR A 197 -1.68 4.64 -26.49
N SER A 198 -2.94 4.21 -26.49
CA SER A 198 -3.43 3.11 -27.34
C SER A 198 -4.03 3.58 -28.68
N ILE A 199 -4.11 4.89 -28.92
CA ILE A 199 -4.71 5.49 -30.12
C ILE A 199 -3.65 6.31 -30.91
N GLY A 200 -2.37 6.11 -30.62
CA GLY A 200 -1.23 6.74 -31.30
C GLY A 200 -0.45 5.75 -32.14
#